data_AF-A0AA86RPV9-F1
#
_entry.id   AF-A0AA86RPV9-F1
#
_cell.length_a   1.000
_cell.length_b   1.000
_cell.length_c   1.000
_cell.angle_alpha   90.00
_cell.angle_beta   90.00
_cell.angle_gamma   90.00
#
_symmetry.space_group_name_H-M   'P 1'
#
loop_
_entity.id
_entity.type
_entity.pdbx_description
1 polymer ?
#
loop_
_entity_poly.entity_id
_entity_poly.type
_entity_poly.pdbx_seq_one_letter_code
_entity_poly.pdbx_strand_id
1 'polypeptide(L)'
;MILFWQKEWERYISWGRVEVYENNMASTQEDRKELDERAKQGETVVPGGTGGKSLEAQEHLAEGRSRGGQTRKQQLGSEGYHEMGTKGGQTRKEQMGKEGYQEMGRKGGLSTMDKSGGERAEEEGIEIDESKFKKN
;
A
#
# COMPACT_ATOMS: atom_id res chain seq x y z
N MET A 1 20.56 18.07 -54.69
CA MET A 1 19.63 16.92 -54.63
C MET A 1 19.62 16.17 -53.30
N ILE A 2 20.71 16.14 -52.52
CA ILE A 2 20.77 15.44 -51.21
C ILE A 2 19.90 16.12 -50.14
N LEU A 3 19.79 17.46 -50.15
CA LEU A 3 18.99 18.23 -49.19
C LEU A 3 17.47 18.01 -49.31
N PHE A 4 16.98 17.54 -50.45
CA PHE A 4 15.55 17.25 -50.65
C PHE A 4 15.13 15.97 -49.92
N TRP A 5 15.97 14.94 -49.99
CA TRP A 5 15.77 13.66 -49.30
C TRP A 5 15.92 13.77 -47.78
N GLN A 6 16.81 14.63 -47.29
CA GLN A 6 16.96 14.85 -45.85
C GLN A 6 15.70 15.46 -45.22
N LYS A 7 15.07 16.45 -45.88
CA LYS A 7 13.85 17.08 -45.38
C LYS A 7 12.64 16.14 -45.38
N GLU A 8 12.51 15.27 -46.37
CA GLU A 8 11.44 14.26 -46.37
C GLU A 8 11.67 13.16 -45.34
N TRP A 9 12.92 12.77 -45.09
CA TRP A 9 13.26 11.80 -44.07
C TRP A 9 13.02 12.34 -42.65
N GLU A 10 13.38 13.60 -42.39
CA GLU A 10 13.04 14.29 -41.13
C GLU A 10 11.52 14.44 -40.95
N ARG A 11 10.77 14.69 -42.04
CA ARG A 11 9.29 14.74 -42.00
C ARG A 11 8.68 13.38 -41.68
N TYR A 12 9.20 12.30 -42.26
CA TYR A 12 8.73 10.94 -42.02
C TYR A 12 9.00 10.47 -40.57
N ILE A 13 10.19 10.77 -40.03
CA ILE A 13 10.51 10.52 -38.62
C ILE A 13 9.64 11.36 -37.69
N SER A 14 9.39 12.63 -38.04
CA SER A 14 8.52 13.51 -37.27
C SER A 14 7.08 13.00 -37.24
N TRP A 15 6.54 12.58 -38.38
CA TRP A 15 5.17 12.05 -38.49
C TRP A 15 5.00 10.74 -37.71
N GLY A 16 5.94 9.80 -37.87
CA GLY A 16 5.93 8.54 -37.10
C GLY A 16 6.14 8.74 -35.60
N ARG A 17 6.89 9.77 -35.19
CA ARG A 17 7.04 10.15 -33.78
C ARG A 17 5.74 10.73 -33.22
N VAL A 18 5.12 11.67 -33.92
CA VAL A 18 3.87 12.35 -33.50
C VAL A 18 2.72 11.35 -33.38
N GLU A 19 2.52 10.48 -34.36
CA GLU A 19 1.44 9.47 -34.36
C GLU A 19 1.58 8.49 -33.18
N VAL A 20 2.81 8.07 -32.86
CA VAL A 20 3.06 7.22 -31.68
C VAL A 20 2.76 7.95 -30.37
N TYR A 21 3.11 9.23 -30.25
CA TYR A 21 2.75 10.02 -29.06
C TYR A 21 1.23 10.22 -28.94
N GLU A 22 0.55 10.54 -30.03
CA GLU A 22 -0.91 10.71 -30.06
C GLU A 22 -1.63 9.41 -29.68
N ASN A 23 -1.21 8.28 -30.24
CA ASN A 23 -1.78 6.96 -29.90
C ASN A 23 -1.54 6.59 -28.43
N ASN A 24 -0.35 6.86 -27.88
CA ASN A 24 -0.07 6.63 -26.46
C ASN A 24 -0.90 7.55 -25.55
N MET A 25 -1.07 8.82 -25.93
CA MET A 25 -1.90 9.78 -25.17
C MET A 25 -3.38 9.39 -25.22
N ALA A 26 -3.88 8.94 -26.37
CA ALA A 26 -5.24 8.45 -26.54
C ALA A 26 -5.47 7.18 -25.70
N SER A 27 -4.57 6.20 -25.78
CA SER A 27 -4.61 4.98 -24.95
C SER A 27 -4.61 5.31 -23.45
N THR A 28 -3.74 6.23 -23.02
CA THR A 28 -3.69 6.66 -21.61
C THR A 28 -5.00 7.33 -21.17
N GLN A 29 -5.65 8.09 -22.07
CA GLN A 29 -6.95 8.69 -21.77
C GLN A 29 -8.07 7.65 -21.71
N GLU A 30 -8.05 6.63 -22.56
CA GLU A 30 -9.00 5.51 -22.52
C GLU A 30 -8.83 4.70 -21.23
N ASP A 31 -7.60 4.37 -20.83
CA ASP A 31 -7.31 3.69 -19.57
C ASP A 31 -7.81 4.49 -18.37
N ARG A 32 -7.59 5.81 -18.36
CA ARG A 32 -8.09 6.70 -17.29
C ARG A 32 -9.62 6.73 -17.24
N LYS A 33 -10.31 6.66 -18.38
CA LYS A 33 -11.78 6.60 -18.43
C LYS A 33 -12.29 5.27 -17.88
N GLU A 34 -11.65 4.15 -18.24
CA GLU A 34 -12.03 2.84 -17.70
C GLU A 34 -11.91 2.82 -16.17
N LEU A 35 -10.79 3.30 -15.64
CA LEU A 35 -10.56 3.40 -14.20
C LEU A 35 -11.57 4.33 -13.52
N ASP A 36 -11.96 5.43 -14.18
CA ASP A 36 -12.99 6.34 -13.67
C ASP A 36 -14.38 5.69 -13.63
N GLU A 37 -14.77 4.93 -14.66
CA GLU A 37 -16.03 4.18 -14.65
C GLU A 37 -16.07 3.11 -13.56
N ARG A 38 -14.97 2.39 -13.34
CA ARG A 38 -14.82 1.44 -12.23
C ARG A 38 -14.92 2.14 -10.87
N ALA A 39 -14.28 3.29 -10.72
CA ALA A 39 -14.40 4.10 -9.51
C ALA A 39 -15.85 4.59 -9.26
N LYS A 40 -16.59 4.96 -10.31
CA LYS A 40 -18.02 5.32 -10.22
C LYS A 40 -18.89 4.16 -9.72
N GLN A 41 -18.55 2.92 -10.11
CA GLN A 41 -19.19 1.70 -9.62
C GLN A 41 -18.82 1.38 -8.16
N GLY A 42 -17.93 2.16 -7.53
CA GLY A 42 -17.53 2.02 -6.14
C GLY A 42 -16.27 1.18 -5.93
N GLU A 43 -15.60 0.77 -7.01
CA GLU A 43 -14.33 0.05 -6.92
C GLU A 43 -13.20 0.97 -6.45
N THR A 44 -12.28 0.46 -5.64
CA THR A 44 -11.02 1.15 -5.34
C THR A 44 -10.00 0.81 -6.42
N VAL A 45 -9.70 1.76 -7.30
CA VAL A 45 -8.74 1.63 -8.40
C VAL A 45 -7.38 2.25 -8.08
N VAL A 46 -7.29 3.08 -7.03
CA VAL A 46 -6.02 3.63 -6.51
C VAL A 46 -5.72 3.06 -5.13
N PRO A 47 -4.60 2.37 -4.92
CA PRO A 47 -4.17 1.92 -3.60
C PRO A 47 -4.07 3.10 -2.62
N GLY A 48 -4.71 2.96 -1.46
CA GLY A 48 -4.78 4.03 -0.46
C GLY A 48 -5.79 5.14 -0.81
N GLY A 49 -6.50 5.07 -1.94
CA GLY A 49 -7.48 6.05 -2.39
C GLY A 49 -8.95 5.73 -2.06
N THR A 50 -9.23 4.84 -1.11
CA THR A 50 -10.60 4.39 -0.81
C THR A 50 -11.54 5.53 -0.40
N GLY A 51 -12.73 5.60 -1.02
CA GLY A 51 -13.84 6.48 -0.64
C GLY A 51 -14.29 7.50 -1.69
N GLY A 52 -13.63 7.58 -2.85
CA GLY A 52 -14.01 8.46 -3.97
C GLY A 52 -14.71 7.71 -5.12
N LYS A 53 -15.64 8.38 -5.81
CA LYS A 53 -16.40 7.85 -6.98
C LYS A 53 -15.79 8.23 -8.35
N SER A 54 -14.54 8.66 -8.36
CA SER A 54 -13.79 8.98 -9.58
C SER A 54 -12.34 8.62 -9.38
N LEU A 55 -11.61 8.37 -10.48
CA LEU A 55 -10.17 8.10 -10.43
C LEU A 55 -9.43 9.24 -9.71
N GLU A 56 -9.73 10.48 -10.10
CA GLU A 56 -9.13 11.69 -9.54
C GLU A 56 -9.38 11.83 -8.04
N ALA A 57 -10.60 11.55 -7.57
CA ALA A 57 -10.90 11.61 -6.13
C ALA A 57 -10.09 10.58 -5.34
N GLN A 58 -9.89 9.38 -5.89
CA GLN A 58 -9.08 8.36 -5.25
C GLN A 58 -7.58 8.72 -5.29
N GLU A 59 -7.08 9.29 -6.39
CA GLU A 59 -5.71 9.81 -6.51
C GLU A 59 -5.44 10.87 -5.41
N HIS A 60 -6.33 11.85 -5.25
CA HIS A 60 -6.19 12.89 -4.23
C HIS A 60 -6.27 12.34 -2.79
N LEU A 61 -7.13 11.36 -2.53
CA LEU A 61 -7.21 10.71 -1.21
C LEU A 61 -5.92 9.95 -0.89
N ALA A 62 -5.40 9.18 -1.85
CA ALA A 62 -4.14 8.45 -1.69
C ALA A 62 -2.98 9.41 -1.44
N GLU A 63 -2.90 10.48 -2.23
CA GLU A 63 -1.88 11.52 -2.08
C GLU A 63 -1.97 12.21 -0.71
N GLY A 64 -3.18 12.61 -0.29
CA GLY A 64 -3.41 13.23 1.02
C GLY A 64 -2.99 12.33 2.19
N ARG A 65 -3.33 11.03 2.13
CA ARG A 65 -2.91 10.05 3.16
C ARG A 65 -1.41 9.83 3.16
N SER A 66 -0.78 9.75 1.99
CA SER A 66 0.67 9.61 1.86
C SER A 66 1.39 10.82 2.47
N ARG A 67 0.99 12.04 2.08
CA ARG A 67 1.52 13.29 2.63
C ARG A 67 1.32 13.36 4.14
N GLY A 68 0.12 13.04 4.64
CA GLY A 68 -0.16 13.01 6.08
C GLY A 68 0.74 12.02 6.85
N GLY A 69 0.96 10.82 6.30
CA GLY A 69 1.89 9.84 6.85
C GLY A 69 3.34 10.33 6.88
N GLN A 70 3.78 11.01 5.81
CA GLN A 70 5.12 11.61 5.76
C GLN A 70 5.28 12.76 6.77
N THR A 71 4.29 13.65 6.88
CA THR A 71 4.28 14.71 7.89
C THR A 71 4.37 14.12 9.29
N ARG A 72 3.56 13.10 9.60
CA ARG A 72 3.59 12.43 10.90
C ARG A 72 4.93 11.76 11.15
N LYS A 73 5.55 11.16 10.13
CA LYS A 73 6.89 10.59 10.23
C LYS A 73 7.96 11.62 10.52
N GLN A 74 7.89 12.80 9.90
CA GLN A 74 8.83 13.90 10.18
C GLN A 74 8.63 14.47 11.59
N GLN A 75 7.38 14.62 12.04
CA GLN A 75 7.06 15.14 13.37
C GLN A 75 7.53 14.22 14.51
N LEU A 76 7.37 12.90 14.34
CA LEU A 76 7.69 11.93 15.39
C LEU A 76 9.12 11.40 15.34
N GLY A 77 9.70 11.30 14.14
CA GLY A 77 10.95 10.58 13.95
C GLY A 77 10.87 9.11 14.36
N SER A 78 12.01 8.44 14.43
CA SER A 78 12.12 7.05 14.90
C SER A 78 11.75 6.91 16.37
N GLU A 79 12.16 7.87 17.20
CA GLU A 79 11.92 7.86 18.64
C GLU A 79 10.42 7.93 18.99
N GLY A 80 9.66 8.81 18.32
CA GLY A 80 8.23 8.92 18.57
C GLY A 80 7.46 7.64 18.20
N TYR A 81 7.85 6.94 17.13
CA TYR A 81 7.27 5.62 16.82
C TYR A 81 7.71 4.55 17.82
N HIS A 82 8.96 4.57 18.27
CA HIS A 82 9.46 3.66 19.29
C HIS A 82 8.71 3.82 20.62
N GLU A 83 8.46 5.06 21.03
CA GLU A 83 7.70 5.39 22.24
C GLU A 83 6.25 4.92 22.12
N MET A 84 5.57 5.21 20.99
CA MET A 84 4.20 4.74 20.75
C MET A 84 4.10 3.21 20.76
N GLY A 85 5.07 2.51 20.15
CA GLY A 85 5.16 1.06 20.17
C GLY A 85 5.35 0.51 21.58
N THR A 86 6.25 1.12 22.36
CA THR A 86 6.50 0.75 23.76
C THR A 86 5.25 0.95 24.61
N LYS A 87 4.59 2.10 24.50
CA LYS A 87 3.34 2.40 25.21
C LYS A 87 2.24 1.41 24.85
N GLY A 88 2.04 1.13 23.57
CA GLY A 88 1.06 0.13 23.12
C GLY A 88 1.33 -1.27 23.67
N GLY A 89 2.60 -1.69 23.69
CA GLY A 89 3.03 -2.96 24.29
C GLY A 89 2.78 -3.01 25.80
N GLN A 90 3.07 -1.94 26.53
CA GLN A 90 2.80 -1.82 27.97
C GLN A 90 1.30 -1.89 28.25
N THR A 91 0.48 -1.12 27.54
CA THR A 91 -0.99 -1.19 27.67
C THR A 91 -1.50 -2.60 27.40
N ARG A 92 -0.97 -3.28 26.37
CA ARG A 92 -1.39 -4.65 26.08
C ARG A 92 -0.98 -5.62 27.19
N LYS A 93 0.22 -5.48 27.74
CA LYS A 93 0.71 -6.26 28.90
C LYS A 93 -0.13 -6.04 30.15
N GLU A 94 -0.57 -4.81 30.42
CA GLU A 94 -1.46 -4.50 31.54
C GLU A 94 -2.84 -5.17 31.39
N GLN A 95 -3.39 -5.19 30.16
CA GLN A 95 -4.70 -5.78 29.89
C GLN A 95 -4.77 -7.30 30.05
N MET A 96 -3.71 -8.02 29.69
CA MET A 96 -3.67 -9.50 29.70
C MET A 96 -2.79 -10.11 30.80
N GLY A 97 -2.12 -9.27 31.58
CA GLY A 97 -1.11 -9.70 32.53
C GLY A 97 0.19 -10.18 31.88
N LYS A 98 1.17 -10.51 32.74
CA LYS A 98 2.52 -10.91 32.31
C LYS A 98 2.49 -12.20 31.49
N GLU A 99 1.70 -13.19 31.89
CA GLU A 99 1.64 -14.51 31.26
C GLU A 99 1.05 -14.43 29.85
N GLY A 100 -0.12 -13.78 29.69
CA GLY A 100 -0.73 -13.59 28.37
C GLY A 100 0.19 -12.84 27.41
N TYR A 101 0.94 -11.85 27.90
CA TYR A 101 1.88 -11.08 27.07
C TYR A 101 3.09 -11.91 26.64
N GLN A 102 3.64 -12.71 27.55
CA GLN A 102 4.73 -13.63 27.23
C GLN A 102 4.31 -14.71 26.24
N GLU A 103 3.11 -15.28 26.42
CA GLU A 103 2.57 -16.31 25.55
C GLU A 103 2.24 -15.77 24.14
N MET A 104 1.76 -14.52 24.04
CA MET A 104 1.59 -13.82 22.78
C MET A 104 2.94 -13.56 22.08
N GLY A 105 3.96 -13.15 22.84
CA GLY A 105 5.31 -12.99 22.33
C GLY A 105 5.90 -14.32 21.83
N ARG A 106 5.68 -15.41 22.56
CA ARG A 106 6.07 -16.77 22.16
C ARG A 106 5.39 -17.17 20.85
N LYS A 107 4.07 -16.97 20.74
CA LYS A 107 3.32 -17.20 19.49
C LYS A 107 3.92 -16.39 18.34
N GLY A 108 4.16 -15.10 18.54
CA GLY A 108 4.79 -14.24 17.53
C GLY A 108 6.15 -14.76 17.07
N GLY A 109 6.99 -15.19 18.00
CA GLY A 109 8.33 -15.73 17.72
C GLY A 109 8.37 -17.06 16.96
N LEU A 110 7.26 -17.81 16.93
CA LEU A 110 7.13 -19.03 16.11
C LEU A 110 6.79 -18.73 14.64
N SER A 111 6.38 -17.50 14.33
CA SER A 111 5.99 -17.14 12.97
C SER A 111 7.17 -17.26 12.00
N THR A 112 6.88 -17.79 10.81
CA THR A 112 7.83 -17.90 9.70
C THR A 112 7.34 -17.07 8.52
N MET A 113 8.09 -17.07 7.41
CA MET A 113 7.65 -16.39 6.19
C MET A 113 6.34 -16.96 5.63
N ASP A 114 6.17 -18.28 5.73
CA ASP A 114 5.06 -18.99 5.06
C ASP A 114 3.90 -19.32 6.00
N LYS A 115 4.13 -19.29 7.33
CA LYS A 115 3.15 -19.71 8.34
C LYS A 115 3.13 -18.78 9.53
N SER A 116 1.94 -18.54 10.04
CA SER A 116 1.72 -17.84 11.29
C SER A 116 2.23 -18.65 12.49
N GLY A 117 2.52 -17.96 13.59
CA GLY A 117 2.91 -18.62 14.83
C GLY A 117 1.85 -19.53 15.45
N GLY A 118 0.57 -19.34 15.10
CA GLY A 118 -0.50 -20.26 15.51
C GLY A 118 -0.40 -21.59 14.80
N GLU A 119 -0.34 -21.56 13.46
CA GLU A 119 -0.17 -22.76 12.63
C GLU A 119 1.11 -23.53 13.02
N ARG A 120 2.21 -22.82 13.28
CA ARG A 120 3.47 -23.44 13.71
C ARG A 120 3.37 -24.07 15.09
N ALA A 121 2.67 -23.44 16.02
CA ALA A 121 2.46 -24.00 17.34
C ALA A 121 1.65 -25.30 17.28
N GLU A 122 0.61 -25.35 16.46
CA GLU A 122 -0.18 -26.55 16.24
C GLU A 122 0.64 -27.69 15.64
N GLU A 123 1.47 -27.42 14.62
CA GLU A 123 2.35 -28.41 14.00
C GLU A 123 3.39 -28.99 14.96
N GLU A 124 3.95 -28.16 15.84
CA GLU A 124 4.96 -28.57 16.82
C GLU A 124 4.33 -29.13 18.11
N GLY A 125 2.99 -29.18 18.21
CA GLY A 125 2.29 -29.62 19.42
C GLY A 125 2.48 -28.69 20.62
N ILE A 126 2.79 -27.41 20.38
CA ILE A 126 2.95 -26.38 21.40
C ILE A 126 1.56 -25.84 21.75
N GLU A 127 1.08 -26.16 22.97
CA GLU A 127 -0.17 -25.62 23.47
C GLU A 127 -0.07 -24.10 23.69
N ILE A 128 -0.97 -23.35 23.06
CA ILE A 128 -1.13 -21.91 23.24
C ILE A 128 -2.54 -21.62 23.71
N ASP A 129 -2.67 -21.03 24.89
CA ASP A 129 -3.97 -20.57 25.39
C ASP A 129 -4.32 -19.20 24.81
N GLU A 130 -5.09 -19.21 23.73
CA GLU A 130 -5.55 -17.96 23.09
C GLU A 130 -6.57 -17.17 23.91
N SER A 131 -7.22 -17.80 24.90
CA SER A 131 -8.19 -17.11 25.75
C SER A 131 -7.52 -15.98 26.55
N LYS A 132 -6.22 -16.12 26.85
CA LYS A 132 -5.40 -15.11 27.52
C LYS A 132 -5.13 -13.86 26.67
N PHE A 133 -5.42 -13.88 25.37
CA PHE A 133 -5.15 -12.74 24.48
C PHE A 133 -6.29 -11.73 24.41
N LYS A 134 -7.48 -12.12 24.84
CA LYS A 134 -8.70 -11.30 24.78
C LYS A 134 -9.11 -10.90 26.19
N LYS A 135 -9.72 -9.73 26.31
CA LYS A 135 -10.40 -9.33 27.54
C LYS A 135 -11.84 -9.83 27.43
N ASN A 136 -12.32 -10.54 28.44
CA ASN A 136 -13.74 -10.85 28.59
C ASN A 136 -14.53 -9.57 28.96
#